data_AF-B7UTV6-F1
#
_entry.id   AF-B7UTV6-F1
#
_cell.length_a   1.000
_cell.length_b   1.000
_cell.length_c   1.000
_cell.angle_alpha   90.00
_cell.angle_beta   90.00
_cell.angle_gamma   90.00
#
_symmetry.space_group_name_H-M   'P 1'
#
loop_
_entity.id
_entity.type
_entity.pdbx_description
1 polymer ?
#
loop_
_entity_poly.entity_id
_entity_poly.type
_entity_poly.pdbx_seq_one_letter_code
_entity_poly.pdbx_strand_id
1 'polypeptide(L)'
;MTSKEPIRAAEDIDEQTMTASDFKALATGNPYLKYKMELENDLTLLENQRRAFQRSKDHYRHTISYCEENMPILEKRLSKYEGDIQQSEMSKDQAFSMTVGKQAFEQRAEAGESLHRLIRHNQADSKEFRTLASYRGFDIKMLSLPTNQPLPETFSVKIVGENQYSVSLDLYSPLGTIQRLQHTIDHIKEDQVKTQNLLEELKDKWTTAKVEIEKNFPKEEDYQTKKAEYDVLAPLIETETDLDIIDQALRQFHEKGNKKQEQLSFELD
;
A
#
# COMPACT_ATOMS: atom_id res chain seq x y z
N MET A 1 24.37 -0.42 23.22
CA MET A 1 23.80 -0.67 24.56
C MET A 1 22.69 0.32 24.81
N THR A 2 21.43 -0.13 24.71
CA THR A 2 20.19 0.58 25.12
C THR A 2 19.09 -0.50 25.21
N SER A 3 19.18 -1.43 26.15
CA SER A 3 18.45 -1.50 27.42
C SER A 3 16.95 -1.12 27.38
N LYS A 4 16.13 -2.18 27.31
CA LYS A 4 14.82 -2.39 27.96
C LYS A 4 13.63 -1.52 27.54
N GLU A 5 12.88 -2.01 26.56
CA GLU A 5 11.42 -1.89 26.56
C GLU A 5 10.82 -2.96 27.49
N PRO A 6 9.76 -2.68 28.26
CA PRO A 6 9.14 -3.68 29.11
C PRO A 6 8.36 -4.64 28.22
N ILE A 7 8.95 -5.81 28.00
CA ILE A 7 8.23 -7.03 27.64
C ILE A 7 7.23 -7.25 28.78
N ARG A 8 5.98 -6.81 28.63
CA ARG A 8 4.88 -7.43 29.37
C ARG A 8 4.61 -8.78 28.73
N ALA A 9 5.51 -9.72 29.01
CA ALA A 9 5.14 -11.12 29.10
C ALA A 9 4.29 -11.22 30.35
N ALA A 10 2.97 -11.09 30.20
CA ALA A 10 2.04 -11.69 31.14
C ALA A 10 1.93 -13.17 30.75
N GLU A 11 3.05 -13.88 30.93
CA GLU A 11 3.14 -15.33 30.91
C GLU A 11 3.35 -15.71 32.37
N ASP A 12 2.27 -15.63 33.14
CA ASP A 12 2.14 -16.18 34.49
C ASP A 12 0.69 -16.03 34.94
N ILE A 13 -0.16 -16.92 34.44
CA ILE A 13 -1.30 -17.46 35.21
C ILE A 13 -1.26 -18.97 34.96
N ASP A 14 -0.35 -19.64 35.64
CA ASP A 14 -0.51 -21.06 35.94
C ASP A 14 -1.56 -21.13 37.06
N GLU A 15 -2.83 -21.03 36.69
CA GLU A 15 -3.95 -21.20 37.60
C GLU A 15 -4.89 -22.23 36.96
N GLN A 16 -4.92 -23.41 37.57
CA GLN A 16 -5.90 -24.47 37.36
C GLN A 16 -7.30 -23.98 37.79
N THR A 17 -7.79 -22.91 37.19
CA THR A 17 -9.10 -22.35 37.44
C THR A 17 -10.07 -23.06 36.51
N MET A 18 -10.91 -23.93 37.08
CA MET A 18 -11.98 -24.57 36.34
C MET A 18 -12.81 -23.50 35.61
N THR A 19 -12.94 -23.65 34.30
CA THR A 19 -13.73 -22.74 33.48
C THR A 19 -15.22 -22.86 33.84
N ALA A 20 -16.03 -21.86 33.53
CA ALA A 20 -17.49 -21.95 33.72
C ALA A 20 -18.08 -23.17 32.99
N SER A 21 -17.46 -23.58 31.88
CA SER A 21 -17.74 -24.79 31.11
C SER A 21 -17.46 -26.06 31.91
N ASP A 22 -16.30 -26.11 32.58
CA ASP A 22 -15.92 -27.23 33.46
C ASP A 22 -16.91 -27.38 34.61
N PHE A 23 -17.27 -26.27 35.27
CA PHE A 23 -18.27 -26.26 36.35
C PHE A 23 -19.63 -26.76 35.86
N LYS A 24 -20.07 -26.32 34.68
CA LYS A 24 -21.38 -26.71 34.13
C LYS A 24 -21.39 -28.17 33.69
N ALA A 25 -20.34 -28.66 33.05
CA ALA A 25 -20.19 -30.07 32.68
C ALA A 25 -20.12 -30.99 33.90
N LEU A 26 -19.44 -30.57 34.97
CA LEU A 26 -19.42 -31.27 36.26
C LEU A 26 -20.78 -31.28 36.94
N ALA A 27 -21.51 -30.16 36.90
CA ALA A 27 -22.83 -30.03 37.51
C ALA A 27 -23.92 -30.83 36.77
N THR A 28 -23.83 -30.94 35.45
CA THR A 28 -24.78 -31.71 34.62
C THR A 28 -24.36 -33.16 34.38
N GLY A 29 -23.09 -33.50 34.66
CA GLY A 29 -22.51 -34.81 34.33
C GLY A 29 -22.35 -35.07 32.83
N ASN A 30 -22.49 -34.04 31.97
CA ASN A 30 -22.38 -34.17 30.52
C ASN A 30 -21.00 -33.68 30.02
N PRO A 31 -20.04 -34.57 29.71
CA PRO A 31 -18.70 -34.18 29.24
C PRO A 31 -18.73 -33.47 27.88
N TYR A 32 -19.74 -33.71 27.04
CA TYR A 32 -19.85 -33.09 25.73
C TYR A 32 -20.17 -31.60 25.79
N LEU A 33 -20.69 -31.10 26.91
CA LEU A 33 -20.91 -29.68 27.10
C LEU A 33 -19.59 -28.90 27.12
N LYS A 34 -18.57 -29.45 27.79
CA LYS A 34 -17.22 -28.88 27.77
C LYS A 34 -16.64 -28.94 26.35
N TYR A 35 -16.76 -30.09 25.69
CA TYR A 35 -16.23 -30.29 24.35
C TYR A 35 -16.87 -29.36 23.31
N LYS A 36 -18.21 -29.14 23.38
CA LYS A 36 -18.91 -28.13 22.57
C LYS A 36 -18.29 -26.76 22.74
N MET A 37 -18.03 -26.32 23.98
CA MET A 37 -17.46 -25.01 24.25
C MET A 37 -16.00 -24.89 23.78
N GLU A 38 -15.21 -25.95 23.85
CA GLU A 38 -13.87 -26.00 23.26
C GLU A 38 -13.93 -25.83 21.73
N LEU A 39 -14.86 -26.54 21.06
CA LEU A 39 -15.10 -26.38 19.63
C LEU A 39 -15.58 -24.97 19.26
N GLU A 40 -16.46 -24.34 20.05
CA GLU A 40 -16.89 -22.95 19.85
C GLU A 40 -15.73 -21.96 19.92
N ASN A 41 -14.84 -22.13 20.89
CA ASN A 41 -13.65 -21.29 21.06
C ASN A 41 -12.69 -21.46 19.87
N ASP A 42 -12.42 -22.70 19.47
CA ASP A 42 -11.57 -23.01 18.33
C ASP A 42 -12.14 -22.45 17.02
N LEU A 43 -13.45 -22.61 16.79
CA LEU A 43 -14.13 -22.07 15.62
C LEU A 43 -14.10 -20.55 15.58
N THR A 44 -14.27 -19.90 16.73
CA THR A 44 -14.16 -18.44 16.84
C THR A 44 -12.75 -17.97 16.48
N LEU A 45 -11.72 -18.66 16.98
CA LEU A 45 -10.32 -18.37 16.66
C LEU A 45 -10.03 -18.56 15.16
N LEU A 46 -10.45 -19.69 14.58
CA LEU A 46 -10.25 -20.01 13.17
C LEU A 46 -11.02 -19.05 12.25
N GLU A 47 -12.23 -18.66 12.62
CA GLU A 47 -13.01 -17.67 11.87
C GLU A 47 -12.32 -16.29 11.89
N ASN A 48 -11.79 -15.87 13.03
CA ASN A 48 -11.02 -14.64 13.13
C ASN A 48 -9.75 -14.69 12.26
N GLN A 49 -9.04 -15.82 12.25
CA GLN A 49 -7.88 -16.05 11.37
C GLN A 49 -8.28 -16.02 9.89
N ARG A 50 -9.39 -16.64 9.52
CA ARG A 50 -9.93 -16.63 8.16
C ARG A 50 -10.34 -15.24 7.70
N ARG A 51 -11.01 -14.46 8.57
CA ARG A 51 -11.34 -13.06 8.29
C ARG A 51 -10.08 -12.21 8.12
N ALA A 52 -9.06 -12.42 8.95
CA ALA A 52 -7.77 -11.75 8.79
C ALA A 52 -7.10 -12.10 7.45
N PHE A 53 -7.11 -13.38 7.08
CA PHE A 53 -6.61 -13.85 5.80
C PHE A 53 -7.34 -13.20 4.62
N GLN A 54 -8.67 -13.10 4.68
CA GLN A 54 -9.47 -12.43 3.64
C GLN A 54 -9.12 -10.94 3.50
N ARG A 55 -8.92 -10.23 4.62
CA ARG A 55 -8.45 -8.83 4.59
C ARG A 55 -7.08 -8.70 3.93
N SER A 56 -6.16 -9.64 4.18
CA SER A 56 -4.87 -9.68 3.49
C SER A 56 -5.04 -9.88 1.98
N LYS A 57 -5.94 -10.75 1.53
CA LYS A 57 -6.25 -10.91 0.10
C LYS A 57 -6.81 -9.63 -0.51
N ASP A 58 -7.70 -8.94 0.21
CA ASP A 58 -8.22 -7.64 -0.25
C ASP A 58 -7.12 -6.59 -0.35
N HIS A 59 -6.18 -6.57 0.59
CA HIS A 59 -4.99 -5.72 0.49
C HIS A 59 -4.18 -6.02 -0.78
N TYR A 60 -3.87 -7.30 -1.06
CA TYR A 60 -3.15 -7.68 -2.28
C TYR A 60 -3.90 -7.33 -3.58
N ARG A 61 -5.23 -7.43 -3.60
CA ARG A 61 -6.04 -6.96 -4.73
C ARG A 61 -5.80 -5.48 -5.01
N HIS A 62 -5.86 -4.65 -3.97
CA HIS A 62 -5.58 -3.22 -4.11
C HIS A 62 -4.14 -2.96 -4.53
N THR A 63 -3.15 -3.71 -4.00
CA THR A 63 -1.76 -3.61 -4.42
C THR A 63 -1.58 -3.92 -5.90
N ILE A 64 -2.23 -4.98 -6.40
CA ILE A 64 -2.20 -5.37 -7.80
C ILE A 64 -2.77 -4.25 -8.67
N SER A 65 -3.98 -3.75 -8.37
CA SER A 65 -4.61 -2.68 -9.12
C SER A 65 -3.74 -1.41 -9.13
N TYR A 66 -3.21 -1.02 -7.98
CA TYR A 66 -2.30 0.12 -7.88
C TYR A 66 -1.05 -0.05 -8.76
N CYS A 67 -0.44 -1.23 -8.74
CA CYS A 67 0.73 -1.52 -9.57
C CYS A 67 0.40 -1.48 -11.07
N GLU A 68 -0.70 -2.12 -11.48
CA GLU A 68 -1.15 -2.16 -12.89
C GLU A 68 -1.49 -0.76 -13.43
N GLU A 69 -2.01 0.14 -12.59
CA GLU A 69 -2.27 1.53 -12.94
C GLU A 69 -0.98 2.37 -13.05
N ASN A 70 -0.01 2.18 -12.16
CA ASN A 70 1.15 3.07 -12.05
C ASN A 70 2.37 2.64 -12.88
N MET A 71 2.58 1.34 -13.11
CA MET A 71 3.73 0.86 -13.91
C MET A 71 3.77 1.47 -15.32
N PRO A 72 2.67 1.51 -16.11
CA PRO A 72 2.72 2.08 -17.45
C PRO A 72 3.06 3.57 -17.45
N ILE A 73 2.67 4.30 -16.39
CA ILE A 73 2.98 5.71 -16.21
C ILE A 73 4.48 5.90 -15.99
N LEU A 74 5.09 5.07 -15.13
CA LEU A 74 6.53 5.10 -14.86
C LEU A 74 7.34 4.66 -16.09
N GLU A 75 6.92 3.60 -16.80
CA GLU A 75 7.57 3.13 -18.03
C GLU A 75 7.55 4.20 -19.12
N LYS A 76 6.41 4.87 -19.29
CA LYS A 76 6.29 6.02 -20.22
C LYS A 76 7.14 7.21 -19.78
N ARG A 77 7.30 7.45 -18.48
CA ARG A 77 8.19 8.49 -17.96
C ARG A 77 9.65 8.12 -18.24
N LEU A 78 10.03 6.86 -18.02
CA LEU A 78 11.38 6.32 -18.31
C LEU A 78 11.78 6.51 -19.77
N SER A 79 10.87 6.25 -20.70
CA SER A 79 11.15 6.36 -22.14
C SER A 79 11.46 7.79 -22.62
N LYS A 80 11.18 8.80 -21.79
CA LYS A 80 11.32 10.23 -22.11
C LYS A 80 12.50 10.91 -21.42
N TYR A 81 13.21 10.20 -20.54
CA TYR A 81 14.36 10.79 -19.84
C TYR A 81 15.55 11.03 -20.78
N GLU A 82 15.75 10.19 -21.79
CA GLU A 82 16.94 10.27 -22.65
C GLU A 82 17.09 11.64 -23.31
N GLY A 83 16.03 12.16 -23.94
CA GLY A 83 16.05 13.48 -24.58
C GLY A 83 16.29 14.61 -23.58
N ASP A 84 15.63 14.56 -22.43
CA ASP A 84 15.80 15.57 -21.37
C ASP A 84 17.21 15.53 -20.74
N ILE A 85 17.79 14.35 -20.55
CA ILE A 85 19.17 14.20 -20.05
C ILE A 85 20.15 14.79 -21.05
N GLN A 86 20.02 14.47 -22.34
CA GLN A 86 20.88 15.03 -23.39
C GLN A 86 20.78 16.56 -23.42
N GLN A 87 19.56 17.10 -23.37
CA GLN A 87 19.34 18.55 -23.33
C GLN A 87 19.95 19.19 -22.06
N SER A 88 19.84 18.53 -20.91
CA SER A 88 20.40 19.02 -19.66
C SER A 88 21.93 19.07 -19.71
N GLU A 89 22.62 18.01 -20.17
CA GLU A 89 24.08 17.98 -20.22
C GLU A 89 24.64 18.91 -21.30
N MET A 90 24.01 18.98 -22.48
CA MET A 90 24.42 19.89 -23.57
C MET A 90 24.42 21.37 -23.14
N SER A 91 23.49 21.75 -22.27
CA SER A 91 23.30 23.15 -21.85
C SER A 91 24.03 23.53 -20.55
N LYS A 92 24.74 22.58 -19.91
CA LYS A 92 25.29 22.73 -18.55
C LYS A 92 26.41 23.76 -18.43
N ASP A 93 27.34 23.72 -19.37
CA ASP A 93 28.53 24.59 -19.37
C ASP A 93 28.35 25.85 -20.22
N GLN A 94 27.14 26.10 -20.71
CA GLN A 94 26.82 27.30 -21.49
C GLN A 94 26.73 28.54 -20.58
N ALA A 95 27.06 29.70 -21.15
CA ALA A 95 26.83 30.97 -20.48
C ALA A 95 25.34 31.11 -20.11
N PHE A 96 25.06 31.75 -18.97
CA PHE A 96 23.69 31.90 -18.51
C PHE A 96 22.85 32.70 -19.52
N SER A 97 21.75 32.11 -19.97
CA SER A 97 20.74 32.78 -20.77
C SER A 97 19.37 32.22 -20.41
N MET A 98 18.42 33.13 -20.14
CA MET A 98 17.05 32.77 -19.83
C MET A 98 16.10 33.77 -20.50
N THR A 99 15.04 33.27 -21.11
CA THR A 99 13.96 34.11 -21.62
C THR A 99 12.79 34.07 -20.66
N VAL A 100 12.36 35.23 -20.17
CA VAL A 100 11.21 35.37 -19.27
C VAL A 100 10.15 36.20 -19.97
N GLY A 101 8.98 35.60 -20.22
CA GLY A 101 7.98 36.17 -21.12
C GLY A 101 8.53 36.33 -22.54
N LYS A 102 8.76 37.59 -22.95
CA LYS A 102 9.32 37.93 -24.28
C LYS A 102 10.73 38.53 -24.21
N GLN A 103 11.31 38.65 -23.02
CA GLN A 103 12.60 39.31 -22.81
C GLN A 103 13.69 38.28 -22.46
N ALA A 104 14.86 38.41 -23.08
CA ALA A 104 16.04 37.63 -22.76
C ALA A 104 16.89 38.30 -21.67
N PHE A 105 17.50 37.50 -20.81
CA PHE A 105 18.32 37.93 -19.69
C PHE A 105 19.62 37.12 -19.64
N GLU A 106 20.73 37.81 -19.41
CA GLU A 106 22.07 37.22 -19.24
C GLU A 106 22.56 37.30 -17.78
N GLN A 107 21.79 37.96 -16.91
CA GLN A 107 22.06 38.05 -15.48
C GLN A 107 21.01 37.28 -14.68
N ARG A 108 21.47 36.37 -13.81
CA ARG A 108 20.61 35.49 -13.00
C ARG A 108 19.65 36.27 -12.10
N ALA A 109 20.13 37.35 -11.48
CA ALA A 109 19.33 38.15 -10.56
C ALA A 109 18.15 38.83 -11.27
N GLU A 110 18.40 39.44 -12.43
CA GLU A 110 17.37 40.13 -13.21
C GLU A 110 16.34 39.15 -13.79
N ALA A 111 16.80 38.00 -14.29
CA ALA A 111 15.93 36.94 -14.77
C ALA A 111 15.00 36.43 -13.66
N GLY A 112 15.55 36.19 -12.46
CA GLY A 112 14.79 35.74 -11.30
C GLY A 112 13.72 36.75 -10.88
N GLU A 113 14.06 38.04 -10.83
CA GLU A 113 13.12 39.11 -10.47
C GLU A 113 12.00 39.24 -11.51
N SER A 114 12.34 39.16 -12.79
CA SER A 114 11.35 39.14 -13.87
C SER A 114 10.41 37.94 -13.75
N LEU A 115 10.95 36.75 -13.43
CA LEU A 115 10.17 35.53 -13.27
C LEU A 115 9.24 35.64 -12.05
N HIS A 116 9.71 36.17 -10.92
CA HIS A 116 8.89 36.41 -9.74
C HIS A 116 7.69 37.31 -10.06
N ARG A 117 7.91 38.38 -10.82
CA ARG A 117 6.82 39.25 -11.28
C ARG A 117 5.82 38.45 -12.12
N LEU A 118 6.26 37.66 -13.10
CA LEU A 118 5.34 36.84 -13.90
C LEU A 118 4.57 35.82 -13.07
N ILE A 119 5.21 35.16 -12.10
CA ILE A 119 4.54 34.19 -11.22
C ILE A 119 3.43 34.87 -10.39
N ARG A 120 3.72 36.01 -9.75
CA ARG A 120 2.75 36.74 -8.93
C ARG A 120 1.55 37.24 -9.75
N HIS A 121 1.78 37.61 -11.01
CA HIS A 121 0.73 38.09 -11.92
C HIS A 121 0.12 36.99 -12.79
N ASN A 122 0.53 35.72 -12.61
CA ASN A 122 -0.03 34.59 -13.35
C ASN A 122 -1.40 34.22 -12.78
N GLN A 123 -2.37 35.12 -12.89
CA GLN A 123 -3.73 34.94 -12.41
C GLN A 123 -4.71 34.81 -13.57
N ALA A 124 -5.79 34.06 -13.35
CA ALA A 124 -6.90 33.91 -14.28
C ALA A 124 -8.17 33.41 -13.56
N ASP A 125 -9.34 33.74 -14.10
CA ASP A 125 -10.62 33.24 -13.58
C ASP A 125 -10.81 31.74 -13.90
N SER A 126 -10.16 31.26 -14.96
CA SER A 126 -10.12 29.85 -15.34
C SER A 126 -8.69 29.29 -15.21
N LYS A 127 -8.58 27.98 -14.92
CA LYS A 127 -7.30 27.30 -14.77
C LYS A 127 -6.61 27.17 -16.13
N GLU A 128 -5.48 27.86 -16.30
CA GLU A 128 -4.69 27.89 -17.52
C GLU A 128 -3.24 27.50 -17.24
N PHE A 129 -2.68 26.58 -18.03
CA PHE A 129 -1.28 26.17 -17.90
C PHE A 129 -0.41 27.00 -18.85
N ARG A 130 0.28 28.01 -18.31
CA ARG A 130 0.98 29.03 -19.09
C ARG A 130 2.50 28.86 -19.02
N THR A 131 3.18 29.11 -20.13
CA THR A 131 4.65 29.23 -20.17
C THR A 131 5.05 30.61 -19.67
N LEU A 132 5.87 30.64 -18.61
CA LEU A 132 6.38 31.88 -18.01
C LEU A 132 7.80 32.20 -18.47
N ALA A 133 8.62 31.17 -18.71
CA ALA A 133 10.00 31.35 -19.13
C ALA A 133 10.51 30.13 -19.92
N SER A 134 11.66 30.29 -20.58
CA SER A 134 12.46 29.22 -21.16
C SER A 134 13.89 29.33 -20.63
N TYR A 135 14.43 28.21 -20.15
CA TYR A 135 15.77 28.13 -19.55
C TYR A 135 16.43 26.82 -19.94
N ARG A 136 17.65 26.88 -20.49
CA ARG A 136 18.44 25.70 -20.90
C ARG A 136 17.69 24.72 -21.82
N GLY A 137 16.79 25.24 -22.66
CA GLY A 137 15.95 24.47 -23.57
C GLY A 137 14.71 23.82 -22.94
N PHE A 138 14.44 24.10 -21.66
CA PHE A 138 13.22 23.68 -20.98
C PHE A 138 12.24 24.84 -20.83
N ASP A 139 10.95 24.55 -21.00
CA ASP A 139 9.89 25.49 -20.70
C ASP A 139 9.57 25.48 -19.21
N ILE A 140 9.45 26.65 -18.62
CA ILE A 140 9.02 26.85 -17.24
C ILE A 140 7.55 27.25 -17.27
N LYS A 141 6.67 26.31 -16.90
CA LYS A 141 5.22 26.47 -16.97
C LYS A 141 4.57 26.43 -15.60
N MET A 142 3.46 27.12 -15.45
CA MET A 142 2.74 27.17 -14.19
C MET A 142 1.23 27.24 -14.46
N LEU A 143 0.46 26.57 -13.61
CA LEU A 143 -0.99 26.74 -13.60
C LEU A 143 -1.32 28.14 -13.06
N SER A 144 -2.24 28.85 -13.71
CA SER A 144 -2.72 30.14 -13.25
C SER A 144 -3.30 30.04 -11.84
N LEU A 145 -3.04 31.09 -11.07
CA LEU A 145 -3.58 31.29 -9.74
C LEU A 145 -4.99 31.89 -9.84
N PRO A 146 -5.88 31.57 -8.90
CA PRO A 146 -7.17 32.23 -8.82
C PRO A 146 -7.01 33.73 -8.50
N THR A 147 -7.80 34.56 -9.17
CA THR A 147 -7.83 36.04 -9.01
C THR A 147 -8.34 36.50 -7.65
N ASN A 148 -9.20 35.71 -7.02
CA ASN A 148 -9.92 36.07 -5.78
C ASN A 148 -9.36 35.38 -4.52
N GLN A 149 -8.09 34.98 -4.50
CA GLN A 149 -7.44 34.37 -3.33
C GLN A 149 -6.07 35.01 -3.07
N PRO A 150 -5.63 35.05 -1.80
CA PRO A 150 -4.28 35.48 -1.49
C PRO A 150 -3.24 34.60 -2.19
N LEU A 151 -2.10 35.19 -2.55
CA LEU A 151 -0.99 34.43 -3.09
C LEU A 151 -0.47 33.43 -2.05
N PRO A 152 -0.17 32.18 -2.44
CA PRO A 152 0.41 31.22 -1.52
C PRO A 152 1.85 31.60 -1.16
N GLU A 153 2.35 31.06 -0.05
CA GLU A 153 3.77 31.19 0.32
C GLU A 153 4.69 30.42 -0.63
N THR A 154 4.19 29.32 -1.21
CA THR A 154 4.94 28.51 -2.18
C THR A 154 4.16 28.30 -3.47
N PHE A 155 4.89 28.33 -4.58
CA PHE A 155 4.37 28.23 -5.94
C PHE A 155 4.89 26.94 -6.59
N SER A 156 3.97 26.15 -7.15
CA SER A 156 4.32 24.93 -7.88
C SER A 156 4.48 25.24 -9.36
N VAL A 157 5.71 25.16 -9.84
CA VAL A 157 6.09 25.35 -11.24
C VAL A 157 6.51 24.01 -11.83
N LYS A 158 6.30 23.85 -13.14
CA LYS A 158 6.74 22.69 -13.92
C LYS A 158 7.87 23.09 -14.86
N ILE A 159 8.98 22.37 -14.80
CA ILE A 159 9.98 22.35 -15.87
C ILE A 159 9.50 21.32 -16.89
N VAL A 160 9.33 21.72 -18.14
CA VAL A 160 8.70 20.94 -19.20
C VAL A 160 9.69 20.74 -20.34
N GLY A 161 10.10 19.50 -20.56
CA GLY A 161 10.78 19.00 -21.76
C GLY A 161 9.93 17.91 -22.39
N GLU A 162 10.51 16.75 -22.68
CA GLU A 162 9.76 15.54 -23.02
C GLU A 162 8.98 15.00 -21.81
N ASN A 163 9.57 15.14 -20.61
CA ASN A 163 8.95 14.93 -19.31
C ASN A 163 8.58 16.24 -18.61
N GLN A 164 7.96 16.11 -17.43
CA GLN A 164 7.63 17.23 -16.55
C GLN A 164 8.17 17.01 -15.14
N TYR A 165 8.83 18.04 -14.60
CA TYR A 165 9.48 18.04 -13.28
C TYR A 165 8.85 19.13 -12.42
N SER A 166 8.40 18.78 -11.22
CA SER A 166 7.76 19.73 -10.30
C SER A 166 8.80 20.43 -9.45
N VAL A 167 8.71 21.75 -9.36
CA VAL A 167 9.56 22.59 -8.52
C VAL A 167 8.69 23.47 -7.65
N SER A 168 8.92 23.43 -6.34
CA SER A 168 8.30 24.34 -5.39
C SER A 168 9.20 25.56 -5.17
N LEU A 169 8.65 26.77 -5.27
CA LEU A 169 9.37 28.05 -5.18
C LEU A 169 8.72 28.95 -4.11
N ASP A 170 9.51 29.62 -3.28
CA ASP A 170 9.03 30.53 -2.21
C ASP A 170 9.17 32.03 -2.55
N LEU A 171 9.77 32.34 -3.71
CA LEU A 171 10.01 33.68 -4.25
C LEU A 171 10.71 34.68 -3.30
N TYR A 172 11.42 34.22 -2.26
CA TYR A 172 12.18 35.10 -1.37
C TYR A 172 13.50 35.56 -1.99
N SER A 173 14.12 34.71 -2.81
CA SER A 173 15.39 34.98 -3.46
C SER A 173 15.29 34.75 -4.97
N PRO A 174 15.44 35.80 -5.79
CA PRO A 174 15.54 35.67 -7.25
C PRO A 174 16.66 34.71 -7.67
N LEU A 175 17.85 34.84 -7.06
CA LEU A 175 18.98 33.96 -7.33
C LEU A 175 18.71 32.52 -6.88
N GLY A 176 18.14 32.34 -5.68
CA GLY A 176 17.77 31.02 -5.17
C GLY A 176 16.74 30.31 -6.05
N THR A 177 15.83 31.07 -6.66
CA THR A 177 14.86 30.54 -7.63
C THR A 177 15.54 29.99 -8.87
N ILE A 178 16.45 30.77 -9.48
CA ILE A 178 17.22 30.30 -10.65
C ILE A 178 18.09 29.10 -10.28
N GLN A 179 18.73 29.11 -9.12
CA GLN A 179 19.52 27.97 -8.61
C GLN A 179 18.66 26.72 -8.46
N ARG A 180 17.43 26.82 -7.94
CA ARG A 180 16.54 25.67 -7.77
C ARG A 180 16.06 25.10 -9.10
N LEU A 181 15.77 25.96 -10.08
CA LEU A 181 15.45 25.51 -11.45
C LEU A 181 16.65 24.80 -12.09
N GLN A 182 17.84 25.40 -11.98
CA GLN A 182 19.09 24.80 -12.47
C GLN A 182 19.35 23.44 -11.81
N HIS A 183 19.28 23.37 -10.49
CA HIS A 183 19.48 22.14 -9.74
C HIS A 183 18.51 21.04 -10.18
N THR A 184 17.24 21.38 -10.41
CA THR A 184 16.25 20.41 -10.88
C THR A 184 16.63 19.85 -12.26
N ILE A 185 17.10 20.71 -13.19
CA ILE A 185 17.56 20.29 -14.51
C ILE A 185 18.82 19.41 -14.40
N ASP A 186 19.78 19.81 -13.57
CA ASP A 186 21.04 19.07 -13.39
C ASP A 186 20.83 17.69 -12.75
N HIS A 187 19.72 17.47 -12.03
CA HIS A 187 19.40 16.21 -11.36
C HIS A 187 18.40 15.33 -12.13
N ILE A 188 18.08 15.66 -13.39
CA ILE A 188 17.18 14.83 -14.21
C ILE A 188 17.67 13.39 -14.32
N LYS A 189 18.98 13.17 -14.46
CA LYS A 189 19.59 11.83 -14.51
C LYS A 189 19.39 11.05 -13.21
N GLU A 190 19.50 11.72 -12.06
CA GLU A 190 19.24 11.07 -10.76
C GLU A 190 17.77 10.71 -10.59
N ASP A 191 16.88 11.59 -11.07
CA ASP A 191 15.44 11.33 -11.07
C ASP A 191 15.06 10.15 -12.00
N GLN A 192 15.80 9.93 -13.09
CA GLN A 192 15.66 8.71 -13.91
C GLN A 192 15.96 7.46 -13.08
N VAL A 193 17.09 7.45 -12.35
CA VAL A 193 17.48 6.31 -11.49
C VAL A 193 16.43 6.05 -10.40
N LYS A 194 15.94 7.11 -9.75
CA LYS A 194 14.86 6.98 -8.75
C LYS A 194 13.58 6.41 -9.36
N THR A 195 13.22 6.85 -10.56
CA THR A 195 12.03 6.35 -11.28
C THR A 195 12.20 4.88 -11.66
N GLN A 196 13.40 4.47 -12.07
CA GLN A 196 13.71 3.08 -12.38
C GLN A 196 13.61 2.18 -11.14
N ASN A 197 14.22 2.58 -10.03
CA ASN A 197 14.13 1.84 -8.77
C ASN A 197 12.67 1.70 -8.31
N LEU A 198 11.88 2.77 -8.40
CA LEU A 198 10.46 2.71 -8.05
C LEU A 198 9.68 1.73 -8.96
N LEU A 199 9.98 1.70 -10.25
CA LEU A 199 9.36 0.75 -11.17
C LEU A 199 9.71 -0.71 -10.80
N GLU A 200 10.98 -0.97 -10.47
CA GLU A 200 11.44 -2.28 -10.02
C GLU A 200 10.75 -2.70 -8.71
N GLU A 201 10.67 -1.80 -7.72
CA GLU A 201 9.93 -2.05 -6.49
C GLU A 201 8.44 -2.37 -6.72
N LEU A 202 7.78 -1.68 -7.66
CA LEU A 202 6.40 -1.99 -8.02
C LEU A 202 6.29 -3.37 -8.69
N LYS A 203 7.26 -3.75 -9.52
CA LYS A 203 7.28 -5.07 -10.19
C LYS A 203 7.41 -6.20 -9.18
N ASP A 204 8.26 -6.02 -8.17
CA ASP A 204 8.43 -6.98 -7.09
C ASP A 204 7.17 -7.09 -6.21
N LYS A 205 6.57 -5.94 -5.86
CA LYS A 205 5.31 -5.89 -5.10
C LYS A 205 4.16 -6.57 -5.85
N TRP A 206 4.03 -6.29 -7.15
CA TRP A 206 3.00 -6.92 -7.99
C TRP A 206 3.20 -8.43 -8.09
N THR A 207 4.43 -8.88 -8.33
CA THR A 207 4.75 -10.31 -8.43
C THR A 207 4.42 -11.04 -7.13
N THR A 208 4.85 -10.47 -6.00
CA THR A 208 4.55 -11.02 -4.67
C THR A 208 3.04 -11.08 -4.44
N ALA A 209 2.32 -9.98 -4.70
CA ALA A 209 0.88 -9.92 -4.50
C ALA A 209 0.10 -10.92 -5.38
N LYS A 210 0.54 -11.15 -6.63
CA LYS A 210 -0.04 -12.15 -7.54
C LYS A 210 0.18 -13.58 -7.04
N VAL A 211 1.28 -13.88 -6.36
CA VAL A 211 1.49 -15.20 -5.75
C VAL A 211 0.63 -15.34 -4.49
N GLU A 212 0.60 -14.34 -3.62
CA GLU A 212 -0.14 -14.41 -2.35
C GLU A 212 -1.67 -14.46 -2.54
N ILE A 213 -2.22 -13.82 -3.58
CA ILE A 213 -3.67 -13.83 -3.84
C ILE A 213 -4.20 -15.21 -4.26
N GLU A 214 -3.36 -16.05 -4.89
CA GLU A 214 -3.73 -17.41 -5.29
C GLU A 214 -3.73 -18.38 -4.11
N LYS A 215 -3.15 -18.00 -2.96
CA LYS A 215 -3.17 -18.85 -1.77
C LYS A 215 -4.57 -18.93 -1.17
N ASN A 216 -4.85 -20.12 -0.61
CA ASN A 216 -6.02 -20.40 0.21
C ASN A 216 -5.69 -20.26 1.70
N PHE A 217 -6.73 -20.13 2.53
CA PHE A 217 -6.54 -20.06 3.97
C PHE A 217 -5.87 -21.36 4.45
N PRO A 218 -4.68 -21.31 5.08
CA PRO A 218 -3.90 -22.51 5.37
C PRO A 218 -4.60 -23.52 6.27
N LYS A 219 -5.52 -23.06 7.13
CA LYS A 219 -6.30 -23.90 8.05
C LYS A 219 -7.75 -24.08 7.60
N GLU A 220 -8.02 -23.98 6.30
CA GLU A 220 -9.39 -24.15 5.80
C GLU A 220 -9.92 -25.55 6.09
N GLU A 221 -9.10 -26.60 5.92
CA GLU A 221 -9.51 -27.98 6.22
C GLU A 221 -9.81 -28.19 7.72
N ASP A 222 -8.97 -27.67 8.61
CA ASP A 222 -9.17 -27.72 10.07
C ASP A 222 -10.46 -26.98 10.47
N TYR A 223 -10.69 -25.79 9.91
CA TYR A 223 -11.94 -25.05 10.10
C TYR A 223 -13.16 -25.85 9.65
N GLN A 224 -13.13 -26.44 8.45
CA GLN A 224 -14.25 -27.23 7.93
C GLN A 224 -14.51 -28.48 8.77
N THR A 225 -13.45 -29.14 9.23
CA THR A 225 -13.55 -30.35 10.06
C THR A 225 -14.17 -30.04 11.42
N LYS A 226 -13.62 -29.06 12.16
CA LYS A 226 -14.14 -28.64 13.46
C LYS A 226 -15.56 -28.08 13.36
N LYS A 227 -15.89 -27.43 12.24
CA LYS A 227 -17.24 -26.90 12.02
C LYS A 227 -18.24 -28.03 11.80
N ALA A 228 -17.91 -29.00 10.96
CA ALA A 228 -18.76 -30.15 10.72
C ALA A 228 -18.96 -30.98 12.00
N GLU A 229 -17.93 -31.11 12.83
CA GLU A 229 -18.02 -31.76 14.14
C GLU A 229 -18.94 -31.00 15.10
N TYR A 230 -18.77 -29.69 15.19
CA TYR A 230 -19.65 -28.82 15.98
C TYR A 230 -21.10 -28.90 15.52
N ASP A 231 -21.35 -28.90 14.21
CA ASP A 231 -22.71 -28.97 13.63
C ASP A 231 -23.41 -30.32 13.92
N VAL A 232 -22.64 -31.40 14.15
CA VAL A 232 -23.18 -32.68 14.64
C VAL A 232 -23.45 -32.63 16.14
N LEU A 233 -22.52 -32.05 16.92
CA LEU A 233 -22.54 -32.09 18.38
C LEU A 233 -23.56 -31.11 18.99
N ALA A 234 -23.61 -29.88 18.50
CA ALA A 234 -24.37 -28.80 19.11
C ALA A 234 -25.88 -29.07 19.19
N PRO A 235 -26.55 -29.58 18.12
CA PRO A 235 -27.98 -29.90 18.18
C PRO A 235 -28.31 -30.99 19.19
N LEU A 236 -27.46 -32.03 19.28
CA LEU A 236 -27.70 -33.17 20.18
C LEU A 236 -27.62 -32.77 21.65
N ILE A 237 -26.73 -31.83 21.98
CA ILE A 237 -26.62 -31.26 23.34
C ILE A 237 -27.81 -30.34 23.63
N GLU A 238 -28.28 -29.56 22.65
CA GLU A 238 -29.41 -28.65 22.81
C GLU A 238 -30.75 -29.37 22.98
N THR A 239 -30.89 -30.57 22.40
CA THR A 239 -32.07 -31.43 22.58
C THR A 239 -31.98 -32.37 23.78
N GLU A 240 -30.97 -32.19 24.66
CA GLU A 240 -30.75 -33.02 25.85
C GLU A 240 -30.71 -34.53 25.53
N THR A 241 -30.08 -34.89 24.41
CA THR A 241 -30.04 -36.28 23.94
C THR A 241 -29.19 -37.16 24.86
N ASP A 242 -29.57 -38.43 25.00
CA ASP A 242 -28.80 -39.42 25.76
C ASP A 242 -27.33 -39.49 25.33
N LEU A 243 -26.43 -39.60 26.31
CA LEU A 243 -24.98 -39.59 26.10
C LEU A 243 -24.54 -40.68 25.09
N ASP A 244 -25.14 -41.87 25.14
CA ASP A 244 -24.82 -42.98 24.24
C ASP A 244 -25.11 -42.64 22.76
N ILE A 245 -26.14 -41.84 22.51
CA ILE A 245 -26.53 -41.40 21.16
C ILE A 245 -25.54 -40.34 20.66
N ILE A 246 -25.11 -39.43 21.53
CA ILE A 246 -24.07 -38.44 21.21
C ILE A 246 -22.76 -39.15 20.87
N ASP A 247 -22.39 -40.16 21.67
CA ASP A 247 -21.18 -40.94 21.49
C ASP A 247 -21.20 -41.73 20.17
N GLN A 248 -22.34 -42.33 19.84
CA GLN A 248 -22.54 -43.02 18.57
C GLN A 248 -22.45 -42.06 17.37
N ALA A 249 -23.03 -40.86 17.48
CA ALA A 249 -23.00 -39.85 16.42
C ALA A 249 -21.58 -39.35 16.13
N LEU A 250 -20.80 -39.06 17.17
CA LEU A 250 -19.39 -38.64 17.03
C LEU A 250 -18.51 -39.75 16.43
N ARG A 251 -18.68 -41.00 16.88
CA ARG A 251 -17.95 -42.14 16.28
C ARG A 251 -18.27 -42.31 14.80
N GLN A 252 -19.54 -42.22 14.43
CA GLN A 252 -19.94 -42.29 13.02
C GLN A 252 -19.36 -41.12 12.20
N PHE A 253 -19.27 -39.92 12.79
CA PHE A 253 -18.65 -38.76 12.15
C PHE A 253 -17.16 -38.99 11.91
N HIS A 254 -16.40 -39.42 12.93
CA HIS A 254 -14.96 -39.71 12.80
C HIS A 254 -14.66 -40.88 11.86
N GLU A 255 -15.45 -41.96 11.90
CA GLU A 255 -15.31 -43.09 10.98
C GLU A 255 -15.56 -42.69 9.51
N LYS A 256 -16.53 -41.81 9.27
CA LYS A 256 -16.79 -41.25 7.93
C LYS A 256 -15.65 -40.32 7.49
N GLY A 257 -15.06 -39.56 8.41
CA GLY A 257 -13.88 -38.73 8.16
C GLY A 257 -12.67 -39.56 7.71
N ASN A 258 -12.33 -40.61 8.47
CA ASN A 258 -11.18 -41.48 8.16
C ASN A 258 -11.34 -42.22 6.82
N LYS A 259 -12.52 -42.77 6.53
CA LYS A 259 -12.78 -43.44 5.23
C LYS A 259 -12.63 -42.49 4.04
N LYS A 260 -12.96 -41.22 4.21
CA LYS A 260 -12.84 -40.20 3.16
C LYS A 260 -11.38 -39.82 2.92
N GLN A 261 -10.56 -39.75 3.98
CA GLN A 261 -9.12 -39.52 3.86
C GLN A 261 -8.39 -40.72 3.24
N GLU A 262 -8.74 -41.96 3.61
CA GLU A 262 -8.17 -43.17 3.02
C GLU A 262 -8.48 -43.31 1.52
N GLN A 263 -9.68 -42.91 1.07
CA GLN A 263 -10.05 -42.91 -0.35
C GLN A 263 -9.28 -41.85 -1.16
N LEU A 264 -9.13 -40.64 -0.62
CA LEU A 264 -8.33 -39.58 -1.27
C LEU A 264 -6.83 -39.93 -1.37
N SER A 265 -6.28 -40.68 -0.41
CA SER A 265 -4.89 -41.16 -0.49
C SER A 265 -4.66 -42.23 -1.55
N PHE A 266 -5.69 -43.01 -1.91
CA PHE A 266 -5.59 -44.06 -2.92
C PHE A 266 -5.76 -43.56 -4.36
N GLU A 267 -6.25 -42.34 -4.56
CA GLU A 267 -6.44 -41.71 -5.89
C GLU A 267 -5.26 -40.81 -6.32
N LEU A 268 -4.27 -40.61 -5.45
CA LEU A 268 -3.07 -39.79 -5.70
C LEU A 268 -1.79 -40.61 -5.97
N ASP A 269 -1.89 -41.95 -5.96
CA ASP A 269 -0.86 -42.91 -6.42
C ASP A 269 -1.17 -43.43 -7.84
#